data_AF-A0A946K933-F1
#
_entry.id   AF-A0A946K933-F1
#
_cell.length_a   1.000
_cell.length_b   1.000
_cell.length_c   1.000
_cell.angle_alpha   90.00
_cell.angle_beta   90.00
_cell.angle_gamma   90.00
#
_symmetry.space_group_name_H-M   'P 1'
#
loop_
_entity.id
_entity.type
_entity.pdbx_description
1 polymer ?
#
loop_
_entity_poly.entity_id
_entity_poly.type
_entity_poly.pdbx_seq_one_letter_code
_entity_poly.pdbx_strand_id
1 'polypeptide(L)'
;MQINVSARHGHLSAASQSKISAKVSRLKRYFDRITSLGVTVDLANTSLPAVEIIASAEHFHDLVSHETSPNLWRSVDGAVQKLEQQLRKHKEK
;
A
#
# COMPACT_ATOMS: atom_id res chain seq x y z
N MET A 1 -1.33 3.75 14.55
CA MET A 1 -1.11 3.53 13.10
C MET A 1 -2.34 4.00 12.36
N GLN A 2 -2.20 4.98 11.48
CA GLN A 2 -3.27 5.48 10.61
C GLN A 2 -3.20 4.78 9.25
N ILE A 3 -4.34 4.44 8.66
CA ILE A 3 -4.40 3.88 7.30
C ILE A 3 -5.34 4.77 6.50
N ASN A 4 -4.85 5.34 5.41
CA ASN A 4 -5.63 6.12 4.46
C ASN A 4 -5.68 5.36 3.14
N VAL A 5 -6.88 5.14 2.60
CA VAL A 5 -7.07 4.54 1.27
C VAL A 5 -7.82 5.53 0.41
N SER A 6 -7.18 5.96 -0.67
CA SER A 6 -7.71 6.93 -1.62
C SER A 6 -7.69 6.36 -3.04
N ALA A 7 -8.55 6.93 -3.88
CA ALA A 7 -8.60 6.60 -5.30
C ALA A 7 -8.36 7.87 -6.12
N ARG A 8 -7.57 7.77 -7.18
CA ARG A 8 -7.36 8.82 -8.16
C ARG A 8 -8.06 8.42 -9.46
N HIS A 9 -8.66 9.41 -10.12
CA HIS A 9 -9.40 9.24 -11.39
C HIS A 9 -10.57 8.23 -11.33
N GLY A 10 -11.09 7.97 -10.14
CA GLY A 10 -12.20 7.04 -9.93
C GLY A 10 -12.58 6.93 -8.47
N HIS A 11 -13.43 5.95 -8.15
CA HIS A 11 -13.91 5.70 -6.80
C HIS A 11 -13.75 4.22 -6.44
N LEU A 12 -13.34 3.96 -5.21
CA LEU A 12 -13.34 2.62 -4.62
C LEU A 12 -14.64 2.42 -3.84
N SER A 13 -15.24 1.24 -3.95
CA SER A 13 -16.35 0.88 -3.05
C SER A 13 -15.84 0.76 -1.61
N ALA A 14 -16.73 0.94 -0.64
CA ALA A 14 -16.41 0.77 0.79
C ALA A 14 -15.86 -0.64 1.09
N ALA A 15 -16.35 -1.67 0.39
CA ALA A 15 -15.85 -3.03 0.49
C ALA A 15 -14.39 -3.14 -0.02
N SER A 16 -14.07 -2.51 -1.16
CA SER A 16 -12.71 -2.48 -1.68
C SER A 16 -11.76 -1.72 -0.77
N GLN A 17 -12.16 -0.55 -0.26
CA GLN A 17 -11.37 0.21 0.72
C GLN A 17 -11.09 -0.61 1.97
N SER A 18 -12.11 -1.24 2.55
CA SER A 18 -11.95 -2.08 3.75
C SER A 18 -11.01 -3.26 3.51
N LYS A 19 -11.13 -3.92 2.35
CA LYS A 19 -10.26 -5.05 1.98
C LYS A 19 -8.81 -4.61 1.76
N ILE A 20 -8.58 -3.46 1.13
CA ILE A 20 -7.24 -2.88 0.97
C ILE A 20 -6.64 -2.54 2.35
N SER A 21 -7.40 -1.83 3.19
CA SER A 21 -7.00 -1.47 4.57
C SER A 21 -6.61 -2.70 5.39
N ALA A 22 -7.42 -3.77 5.33
CA ALA A 22 -7.16 -5.02 6.03
C ALA A 22 -5.91 -5.75 5.51
N LYS A 23 -5.54 -5.55 4.24
CA LYS A 23 -4.35 -6.17 3.64
C LYS A 23 -3.09 -5.41 4.02
N VAL A 24 -3.10 -4.08 3.90
CA VAL A 24 -1.94 -3.24 4.24
C VAL A 24 -1.68 -3.18 5.74
N SER A 25 -2.70 -3.32 6.59
CA SER A 25 -2.51 -3.34 8.06
C SER A 25 -1.61 -4.49 8.54
N ARG A 26 -1.50 -5.57 7.75
CA ARG A 26 -0.62 -6.71 8.04
C ARG A 26 0.86 -6.32 7.98
N LEU A 27 1.22 -5.26 7.27
CA LEU A 27 2.60 -4.78 7.16
C LEU A 27 3.19 -4.38 8.53
N LYS A 28 2.34 -3.94 9.47
CA LYS A 28 2.74 -3.67 10.85
C LYS A 28 3.38 -4.86 11.56
N ARG A 29 3.09 -6.09 11.13
CA ARG A 29 3.70 -7.31 11.71
C ARG A 29 5.19 -7.41 11.39
N TYR A 30 5.63 -6.80 10.29
CA TYR A 30 7.04 -6.83 9.89
C TYR A 30 7.81 -5.65 10.45
N PHE A 31 7.15 -4.51 10.68
CA PHE A 31 7.75 -3.32 11.28
C PHE A 31 6.76 -2.63 12.21
N ASP A 32 6.97 -2.75 13.53
CA ASP A 32 6.02 -2.27 14.53
C ASP A 32 5.96 -0.73 14.62
N ARG A 33 7.05 -0.06 14.19
CA ARG A 33 7.23 1.39 14.20
C ARG A 33 6.51 2.16 13.09
N ILE A 34 5.70 1.47 12.27
CA ILE A 34 4.87 2.13 11.24
C ILE A 34 3.83 3.04 11.92
N THR A 35 3.89 4.33 11.61
CA THR A 35 2.96 5.35 12.13
C THR A 35 1.78 5.56 11.18
N SER A 36 2.02 5.53 9.87
CA SER A 36 0.99 5.72 8.86
C SER A 36 1.21 4.83 7.61
N LEU A 37 0.11 4.49 6.96
CA LEU A 37 0.06 3.84 5.65
C LEU A 37 -0.89 4.61 4.74
N GLY A 38 -0.37 5.21 3.68
CA GLY A 38 -1.16 5.80 2.61
C GLY A 38 -1.24 4.84 1.43
N VAL A 39 -2.45 4.57 0.94
CA VAL A 39 -2.69 3.80 -0.27
C VAL A 39 -3.40 4.68 -1.28
N THR A 40 -2.83 4.79 -2.47
CA THR A 40 -3.43 5.50 -3.60
C THR A 40 -3.63 4.52 -4.73
N VAL A 41 -4.88 4.33 -5.15
CA VAL A 41 -5.23 3.53 -6.33
C VAL A 41 -5.52 4.47 -7.48
N ASP A 42 -4.69 4.46 -8.53
CA ASP A 42 -4.92 5.21 -9.75
C ASP A 42 -5.69 4.36 -10.77
N LEU A 43 -6.88 4.86 -11.13
CA LEU A 43 -7.80 4.23 -12.08
C LEU A 43 -7.85 4.97 -13.43
N ALA A 44 -6.88 5.84 -13.73
CA ALA A 44 -6.81 6.55 -15.01
C ALA A 44 -6.82 5.60 -16.22
N ASN A 45 -6.16 4.44 -16.07
CA ASN A 45 -6.21 3.36 -17.05
C ASN A 45 -6.89 2.14 -16.43
N THR A 46 -8.17 1.92 -16.76
CA THR A 46 -8.95 0.78 -16.25
C THR A 46 -8.33 -0.58 -16.61
N SER A 47 -7.57 -0.65 -17.70
CA SER A 47 -6.88 -1.87 -18.13
C SER A 47 -5.54 -2.09 -17.43
N LEU A 48 -5.02 -1.07 -16.73
CA LEU A 48 -3.74 -1.11 -16.01
C LEU A 48 -3.84 -0.24 -14.74
N PRO A 49 -4.68 -0.62 -13.76
CA PRO A 49 -4.75 0.08 -12.48
C PRO A 49 -3.38 0.08 -11.78
N ALA A 50 -2.94 1.26 -11.37
CA ALA A 50 -1.72 1.44 -10.62
C ALA A 50 -2.03 1.61 -9.13
N VAL A 51 -1.18 1.05 -8.28
CA VAL A 51 -1.31 1.15 -6.82
C VAL A 51 0.01 1.62 -6.26
N GLU A 52 -0.08 2.68 -5.47
CA GLU A 52 1.01 3.21 -4.67
C GLU A 52 0.71 2.99 -3.19
N ILE A 53 1.71 2.54 -2.44
CA ILE A 53 1.64 2.46 -0.98
C ILE A 53 2.85 3.18 -0.40
N ILE A 54 2.57 4.13 0.48
CA ILE A 54 3.56 4.90 1.24
C ILE A 54 3.43 4.49 2.71
N ALA A 55 4.54 4.05 3.31
CA ALA A 55 4.64 3.78 4.73
C ALA A 55 5.56 4.78 5.42
N SER A 56 5.04 5.49 6.41
CA SER A 56 5.83 6.34 7.31
C SER A 56 6.07 5.63 8.63
N ALA A 57 7.24 5.86 9.21
CA ALA A 57 7.63 5.32 10.50
C ALA A 57 8.45 6.33 11.31
N GLU A 58 8.47 6.19 12.63
CA GLU A 58 9.24 7.08 13.50
C GLU A 58 10.75 6.99 13.20
N HIS A 59 11.39 8.14 13.10
CA HIS A 59 12.84 8.28 12.84
C HIS A 59 13.32 7.59 11.55
N PHE A 60 12.46 7.48 10.54
CA PHE A 60 12.78 6.78 9.30
C PHE A 60 12.23 7.51 8.07
N HIS A 61 12.85 7.29 6.91
CA HIS A 61 12.37 7.83 5.65
C HIS A 61 11.13 7.08 5.17
N ASP A 62 10.22 7.77 4.49
CA ASP A 62 9.04 7.11 3.93
C ASP A 62 9.43 6.02 2.94
N LEU A 63 8.84 4.82 3.11
CA LEU A 63 9.01 3.73 2.17
C LEU A 63 7.87 3.77 1.17
N VAL A 64 8.23 3.77 -0.11
CA VAL A 64 7.26 3.85 -1.21
C VAL A 64 7.34 2.58 -2.04
N SER A 65 6.18 2.07 -2.40
CA SER A 65 6.04 0.95 -3.33
C SER A 65 5.01 1.28 -4.39
N HIS A 66 5.28 0.84 -5.62
CA HIS A 66 4.41 1.04 -6.76
C HIS A 66 4.26 -0.27 -7.53
N GLU A 67 3.04 -0.57 -7.95
CA GLU A 67 2.73 -1.71 -8.80
C GLU A 67 1.59 -1.42 -9.76
N THR A 68 1.72 -1.95 -10.98
CA THR A 68 0.70 -1.82 -12.02
C THR A 68 0.43 -3.18 -12.64
N SER A 69 -0.84 -3.52 -12.81
CA SER A 69 -1.25 -4.82 -13.32
C SER A 69 -2.60 -4.71 -14.00
N PRO A 70 -2.94 -5.58 -14.98
CA PRO A 70 -4.27 -5.62 -15.57
C PRO A 70 -5.41 -5.98 -14.60
N ASN A 71 -5.07 -6.37 -13.36
CA ASN A 71 -6.02 -6.66 -12.32
C ASN A 71 -5.67 -5.84 -11.07
N LEU A 72 -6.61 -5.02 -10.59
CA LEU A 72 -6.43 -4.18 -9.41
C LEU A 72 -5.88 -4.94 -8.20
N TRP A 73 -6.41 -6.14 -7.93
CA TRP A 73 -5.97 -6.92 -6.77
C TRP A 73 -4.55 -7.44 -6.95
N ARG A 74 -4.10 -7.71 -8.18
CA ARG A 74 -2.69 -8.01 -8.44
C ARG A 74 -1.79 -6.79 -8.20
N SER A 75 -2.24 -5.59 -8.59
CA SER A 75 -1.51 -4.35 -8.30
C SER A 75 -1.39 -4.11 -6.79
N VAL A 76 -2.48 -4.26 -6.04
CA VAL A 76 -2.47 -4.14 -4.58
C VAL A 76 -1.49 -5.14 -3.97
N ASP A 77 -1.54 -6.39 -4.41
CA ASP A 77 -0.74 -7.48 -3.84
C ASP A 77 0.75 -7.30 -4.13
N GLY A 78 1.10 -6.91 -5.36
CA GLY A 78 2.49 -6.63 -5.72
C GLY A 78 3.05 -5.42 -4.99
N ALA A 79 2.27 -4.34 -4.81
CA ALA A 79 2.68 -3.19 -4.02
C ALA A 79 2.92 -3.58 -2.55
N VAL A 80 2.00 -4.32 -1.93
CA VAL A 80 2.14 -4.84 -0.55
C VAL A 80 3.40 -5.71 -0.43
N GLN A 81 3.62 -6.64 -1.36
CA GLN A 81 4.79 -7.52 -1.32
C GLN A 81 6.10 -6.74 -1.46
N LYS A 82 6.17 -5.77 -2.36
CA LYS A 82 7.33 -4.89 -2.53
C LYS A 82 7.63 -4.11 -1.25
N LEU A 83 6.60 -3.53 -0.62
CA LEU A 83 6.76 -2.79 0.63
C LEU A 83 7.16 -3.69 1.79
N GLU A 84 6.58 -4.89 1.89
CA GLU A 84 6.97 -5.90 2.87
C GLU A 84 8.47 -6.23 2.76
N GLN A 85 8.98 -6.45 1.55
CA GLN A 85 10.39 -6.73 1.32
C GLN A 85 11.30 -5.57 1.75
N GLN A 86 10.88 -4.33 1.49
CA GLN A 86 11.61 -3.14 1.95
C GLN A 86 11.63 -3.09 3.49
N LEU A 87 10.47 -3.24 4.14
CA LEU A 87 10.36 -3.23 5.60
C LEU A 87 11.21 -4.30 6.27
N ARG A 88 11.23 -5.53 5.72
CA ARG A 88 12.07 -6.63 6.23
C ARG A 88 13.57 -6.28 6.14
N LYS A 89 14.04 -5.83 4.98
CA LYS A 89 15.43 -5.43 4.77
C LYS A 89 15.88 -4.30 5.70
N HIS A 90 14.95 -3.42 6.07
CA HIS A 90 15.23 -2.31 6.98
C HIS A 90 15.18 -2.70 8.46
N LYS A 91 14.35 -3.67 8.85
CA LYS A 91 14.35 -4.20 10.22
C LYS A 91 15.66 -4.92 10.60
N GLU A 92 16.34 -5.49 9.61
CA GLU A 92 17.61 -6.20 9.81
C GLU A 92 18.84 -5.26 9.90
N LYS A 93 18.67 -3.96 9.65
CA LYS A 93 19.73 -2.94 9.74
C LYS A 93 19.58 -2.12 11.01
#